data_AF-A0A937R4Q6-F1
#
_entry.id   AF-A0A937R4Q6-F1
#
_cell.length_a   1.000
_cell.length_b   1.000
_cell.length_c   1.000
_cell.angle_alpha   90.00
_cell.angle_beta   90.00
_cell.angle_gamma   90.00
#
_symmetry.space_group_name_H-M   'P 1'
#
loop_
_entity.id
_entity.type
_entity.pdbx_description
1 polymer ?
#
loop_
_entity_poly.entity_id
_entity_poly.type
_entity_poly.pdbx_seq_one_letter_code
_entity_poly.pdbx_strand_id
1 'polypeptide(L)'
;MKQLSTLLLILFLLYASGCTTPPKMEVTPVPRQGVRAQTAPLLSTHTIDKKISFLEGVVAKKTLSKEERRIATDLLATYKLTRKLAPAHLTRKEYQSLTRSLFKSLAQVDERYFEEEKTPLDYSRAVTLFVNKRDEIIDSYLQGNFRAVIKRALSLKEIFGPEALTTEIGLLFALSLAKEGKLKQAIEIGEGIASELDQLPDIIQLRSRIAQWQLKLGNKEKALHTYEKLTDNQDERMALIQNLNRQISQAMKYDRSDISRPPDPRPASDTDVRQGEYSTDQLLEKVSALVQKHEYREARILLLRERIKMEEGPESEIIDRTLARIEQREDEFEEQKFVRDAYLKETFDAAKRLIEEEKFEEAVNKLDEIKDAQDFTAESAALRKRAVENHINQERNRAAEIFLAAKKTKDPFRKKELLKSSYEILNTLIDKYPSSPLNQKLKSHLAIVKKEIDRLQ
;
A
#
# COMPACT_ATOMS: atom_id res chain seq x y z
N MET A 1 -66.42 -32.16 -55.11
CA MET A 1 -66.35 -31.30 -53.91
C MET A 1 -66.38 -32.05 -52.56
N LYS A 2 -66.62 -33.37 -52.49
CA LYS A 2 -66.56 -34.12 -51.21
C LYS A 2 -65.18 -34.72 -50.84
N GLN A 3 -64.25 -34.81 -51.79
CA GLN A 3 -62.92 -35.39 -51.55
C GLN A 3 -61.82 -34.37 -51.18
N LEU A 4 -62.03 -33.07 -51.42
CA LEU A 4 -61.10 -32.02 -50.93
C LEU A 4 -61.33 -31.68 -49.45
N SER A 5 -62.56 -31.87 -48.95
CA SER A 5 -62.92 -31.59 -47.55
C SER A 5 -62.39 -32.65 -46.59
N THR A 6 -62.22 -33.90 -47.04
CA THR A 6 -61.65 -34.99 -46.22
C THR A 6 -60.13 -34.89 -46.11
N LEU A 7 -59.44 -34.36 -47.13
CA LEU A 7 -57.99 -34.19 -47.08
C LEU A 7 -57.56 -33.03 -46.17
N LEU A 8 -58.38 -31.97 -46.09
CA LEU A 8 -58.13 -30.82 -45.21
C LEU A 8 -58.37 -31.15 -43.72
N LEU A 9 -59.27 -32.10 -43.42
CA LEU A 9 -59.56 -32.53 -42.05
C LEU A 9 -58.46 -33.43 -41.47
N ILE A 10 -57.78 -34.21 -42.32
CA ILE A 10 -56.67 -35.09 -41.92
C ILE A 10 -55.40 -34.25 -41.66
N LEU A 11 -55.20 -33.16 -42.40
CA LEU A 11 -54.06 -32.25 -42.18
C LEU A 11 -54.19 -31.43 -40.88
N PHE A 12 -55.41 -31.14 -40.42
CA PHE A 12 -55.65 -30.42 -39.16
C PHE A 12 -55.45 -31.29 -37.92
N LEU A 13 -55.66 -32.60 -38.01
CA LEU A 13 -55.47 -33.55 -36.91
C LEU A 13 -53.99 -33.87 -36.63
N LEU A 14 -53.07 -33.59 -37.56
CA LEU A 14 -51.63 -33.78 -37.39
C LEU A 14 -50.92 -32.59 -36.72
N TYR A 15 -51.56 -31.42 -36.59
CA TYR A 15 -50.99 -30.24 -35.92
C TYR A 15 -51.41 -30.07 -34.46
N ALA A 16 -52.26 -30.96 -33.92
CA ALA A 16 -52.76 -30.89 -32.53
C ALA A 16 -52.02 -31.82 -31.54
N SER A 17 -50.87 -32.39 -31.91
CA SER A 17 -50.10 -33.31 -31.06
C SER A 17 -48.66 -32.84 -30.91
N GLY A 18 -48.45 -31.77 -30.13
CA GLY A 18 -47.12 -31.26 -29.84
C GLY A 18 -47.11 -30.20 -28.75
N CYS A 19 -47.28 -30.63 -27.50
CA CYS A 19 -46.76 -29.98 -26.28
C CYS A 19 -47.21 -30.79 -25.05
N THR A 20 -46.76 -32.03 -24.92
CA THR A 20 -46.73 -32.69 -23.61
C THR A 20 -45.55 -32.11 -22.84
N THR A 21 -45.83 -31.17 -21.94
CA THR A 21 -44.91 -30.73 -20.89
C THR A 21 -44.49 -31.95 -20.07
N PRO A 22 -43.19 -32.17 -19.81
CA PRO A 22 -42.76 -33.21 -18.89
C PRO A 22 -43.36 -32.94 -17.50
N PRO A 23 -43.71 -33.98 -16.73
CA PRO A 23 -44.26 -33.80 -15.40
C PRO A 23 -43.26 -33.00 -14.57
N LYS A 24 -43.73 -31.87 -14.06
CA LYS A 24 -43.02 -31.09 -13.05
C LYS A 24 -42.77 -32.06 -11.91
N MET A 25 -41.51 -32.46 -11.73
CA MET A 25 -41.07 -33.08 -10.49
C MET A 25 -41.38 -32.01 -9.42
N GLU A 26 -42.52 -32.17 -8.74
CA GLU A 26 -42.71 -31.57 -7.44
C GLU A 26 -41.66 -32.23 -6.55
N VAL A 27 -40.46 -31.64 -6.58
CA VAL A 27 -39.57 -31.69 -5.44
C VAL A 27 -40.39 -31.08 -4.34
N THR A 28 -41.06 -31.96 -3.59
CA THR A 28 -41.56 -31.64 -2.26
C THR A 28 -40.37 -30.95 -1.61
N PRO A 29 -40.47 -29.66 -1.24
CA PRO A 29 -39.42 -29.07 -0.44
C PRO A 29 -39.42 -29.94 0.81
N VAL A 30 -38.39 -30.78 0.96
CA VAL A 30 -38.03 -31.34 2.26
C VAL A 30 -38.14 -30.13 3.17
N PRO A 31 -39.02 -30.14 4.19
CA PRO A 31 -39.08 -29.03 5.12
C PRO A 31 -37.67 -28.95 5.64
N ARG A 32 -36.92 -27.92 5.21
CA ARG A 32 -35.65 -27.58 5.82
C ARG A 32 -36.05 -27.41 7.26
N GLN A 33 -35.74 -28.42 8.07
CA GLN A 33 -35.80 -28.34 9.51
C GLN A 33 -35.25 -26.97 9.82
N GLY A 34 -36.08 -26.14 10.46
CA GLY A 34 -35.76 -24.75 10.71
C GLY A 34 -34.44 -24.71 11.44
N VAL A 35 -33.34 -24.57 10.69
CA VAL A 35 -32.08 -24.10 11.20
C VAL A 35 -32.39 -22.65 11.48
N ARG A 36 -32.98 -22.46 12.67
CA ARG A 36 -33.14 -21.21 13.37
C ARG A 36 -31.77 -20.59 13.29
N ALA A 37 -31.58 -19.65 12.36
CA ALA A 37 -30.32 -18.97 12.19
C ALA A 37 -30.02 -18.35 13.55
N GLN A 38 -29.10 -18.98 14.29
CA GLN A 38 -28.63 -18.49 15.55
C GLN A 38 -27.74 -17.30 15.18
N THR A 39 -28.35 -16.15 14.96
CA THR A 39 -27.62 -14.89 14.91
C THR A 39 -27.11 -14.65 16.32
N ALA A 40 -25.83 -14.94 16.54
CA ALA A 40 -25.13 -14.46 17.72
C ALA A 40 -25.42 -12.96 17.89
N PRO A 41 -25.55 -12.46 19.13
CA PRO A 41 -25.88 -11.06 19.38
C PRO A 41 -24.84 -10.16 18.70
N LEU A 42 -25.32 -9.25 17.85
CA LEU A 42 -24.52 -8.36 16.99
C LEU A 42 -23.56 -7.44 17.78
N LEU A 43 -23.73 -7.31 19.09
CA LEU A 43 -22.96 -6.41 19.95
C LEU A 43 -22.80 -7.03 21.35
N SER A 44 -21.59 -6.89 21.93
CA SER A 44 -21.36 -7.32 23.32
C SER A 44 -22.16 -6.43 24.30
N THR A 45 -22.82 -7.05 25.27
CA THR A 45 -23.59 -6.35 26.32
C THR A 45 -22.70 -5.39 27.12
N HIS A 46 -21.44 -5.75 27.34
CA HIS A 46 -20.45 -4.92 28.00
C HIS A 46 -20.18 -3.59 27.28
N THR A 47 -20.08 -3.59 25.95
CA THR A 47 -19.89 -2.36 25.16
C THR A 47 -21.10 -1.43 25.27
N ILE A 48 -22.31 -2.00 25.25
CA ILE A 48 -23.55 -1.24 25.40
C ILE A 48 -23.64 -0.62 26.80
N ASP A 49 -23.27 -1.35 27.84
CA ASP A 49 -23.28 -0.89 29.23
C ASP A 49 -22.34 0.29 29.45
N LYS A 50 -21.12 0.22 28.91
CA LYS A 50 -20.15 1.32 28.98
C LYS A 50 -20.69 2.59 28.32
N LYS A 51 -21.39 2.46 27.19
CA LYS A 51 -22.00 3.60 26.48
C LYS A 51 -23.22 4.17 27.22
N ILE A 52 -24.02 3.33 27.87
CA ILE A 52 -25.12 3.76 28.76
C ILE A 52 -24.57 4.59 29.92
N SER A 53 -23.56 4.09 30.64
CA SER A 53 -22.97 4.83 31.78
C SER A 53 -22.33 6.15 31.37
N PHE A 54 -21.69 6.20 30.20
CA PHE A 54 -21.17 7.45 29.65
C PHE A 54 -22.29 8.46 29.38
N LEU A 55 -23.37 8.05 28.70
CA LEU A 55 -24.49 8.93 28.37
C LEU A 55 -25.30 9.36 29.60
N GLU A 56 -25.43 8.51 30.61
CA GLU A 56 -25.99 8.88 31.93
C GLU A 56 -25.18 9.99 32.59
N GLY A 57 -23.84 9.87 32.56
CA GLY A 57 -22.94 10.91 33.03
C GLY A 57 -23.01 12.21 32.23
N VAL A 58 -23.24 12.14 30.92
CA VAL A 58 -23.42 13.30 30.04
C VAL A 58 -24.75 14.00 30.34
N VAL A 59 -25.87 13.28 30.39
CA VAL A 59 -27.21 13.84 30.67
C VAL A 59 -27.29 14.46 32.07
N ALA A 60 -26.56 13.92 33.05
CA ALA A 60 -26.53 14.44 34.41
C ALA A 60 -25.81 15.80 34.54
N LYS A 61 -24.98 16.21 33.55
CA LYS A 61 -24.28 17.50 33.58
C LYS A 61 -25.27 18.66 33.36
N LYS A 62 -25.14 19.72 34.17
CA LYS A 62 -25.99 20.93 34.06
C LYS A 62 -25.61 21.85 32.89
N THR A 63 -24.48 21.58 32.23
CA THR A 63 -23.93 22.43 31.16
C THR A 63 -24.54 22.19 29.79
N LEU A 64 -25.35 21.14 29.62
CA LEU A 64 -25.98 20.84 28.33
C LEU A 64 -27.14 21.79 28.04
N SER A 65 -27.18 22.30 26.81
CA SER A 65 -28.34 22.98 26.25
C SER A 65 -29.57 22.06 26.24
N LYS A 66 -30.76 22.65 26.18
CA LYS A 66 -32.03 21.90 26.22
C LYS A 66 -32.13 20.85 25.10
N GLU A 67 -31.61 21.16 23.92
CA GLU A 67 -31.65 20.28 22.76
C GLU A 67 -30.59 19.18 22.81
N GLU A 68 -29.37 19.46 23.31
CA GLU A 68 -28.33 18.42 23.49
C GLU A 68 -28.73 17.43 24.57
N ARG A 69 -29.37 17.93 25.64
CA ARG A 69 -29.92 17.08 26.68
C ARG A 69 -30.99 16.15 26.11
N ARG A 70 -31.85 16.65 25.21
CA ARG A 70 -32.86 15.84 24.53
C ARG A 70 -32.22 14.75 23.66
N ILE A 71 -31.26 15.11 22.81
CA ILE A 71 -30.56 14.15 21.94
C ILE A 71 -29.81 13.09 22.76
N ALA A 72 -29.08 13.51 23.79
CA ALA A 72 -28.36 12.58 24.68
C ALA A 72 -29.33 11.65 25.44
N THR A 73 -30.52 12.15 25.81
CA THR A 73 -31.57 11.33 26.45
C THR A 73 -32.19 10.34 25.48
N ASP A 74 -32.47 10.75 24.24
CA ASP A 74 -33.02 9.88 23.18
C ASP A 74 -32.02 8.78 22.78
N LEU A 75 -30.73 9.13 22.69
CA LEU A 75 -29.65 8.18 22.43
C LEU A 75 -29.46 7.20 23.60
N LEU A 76 -29.51 7.70 24.84
CA LEU A 76 -29.46 6.87 26.04
C LEU A 76 -30.63 5.88 26.11
N ALA A 77 -31.85 6.33 25.80
CA ALA A 77 -33.03 5.49 25.73
C ALA A 77 -32.88 4.39 24.68
N THR A 78 -32.30 4.73 23.52
CA THR A 78 -32.00 3.77 22.45
C THR A 78 -30.99 2.72 22.90
N TYR A 79 -29.87 3.11 23.53
CA TYR A 79 -28.91 2.14 24.06
C TYR A 79 -29.48 1.26 25.18
N LYS A 80 -30.33 1.79 26.07
CA LYS A 80 -31.05 1.00 27.08
C LYS A 80 -32.01 -0.01 26.45
N LEU A 81 -32.70 0.37 25.38
CA LEU A 81 -33.56 -0.52 24.61
C LEU A 81 -32.72 -1.61 23.92
N THR A 82 -31.60 -1.26 23.29
CA THR A 82 -30.65 -2.24 22.73
C THR A 82 -30.11 -3.21 23.78
N ARG A 83 -29.77 -2.73 24.99
CA ARG A 83 -29.33 -3.59 26.11
C ARG A 83 -30.42 -4.57 26.54
N LYS A 84 -31.67 -4.11 26.65
CA LYS A 84 -32.83 -4.95 27.03
C LYS A 84 -33.08 -6.07 26.01
N LEU A 85 -32.79 -5.78 24.74
CA LEU A 85 -33.02 -6.68 23.61
C LEU A 85 -31.81 -7.57 23.27
N ALA A 86 -30.62 -7.24 23.77
CA ALA A 86 -29.37 -7.95 23.49
C ALA A 86 -29.32 -9.44 23.92
N PRO A 87 -29.96 -9.88 25.03
CA PRO A 87 -29.97 -11.30 25.41
C PRO A 87 -31.09 -12.12 24.74
N ALA A 88 -32.02 -11.49 24.01
CA ALA A 88 -33.25 -12.14 23.55
C ALA A 88 -33.26 -12.40 22.03
N HIS A 89 -33.93 -13.49 21.61
CA HIS A 89 -34.26 -13.68 20.20
C HIS A 89 -35.30 -12.65 19.76
N LEU A 90 -34.88 -11.69 18.96
CA LEU A 90 -35.76 -10.62 18.51
C LEU A 90 -36.79 -11.14 17.51
N THR A 91 -38.06 -10.79 17.75
CA THR A 91 -39.09 -10.90 16.72
C THR A 91 -38.84 -9.88 15.60
N ARG A 92 -39.36 -10.13 14.40
CA ARG A 92 -39.21 -9.22 13.25
C ARG A 92 -39.68 -7.79 13.55
N LYS A 93 -40.72 -7.63 14.37
CA LYS A 93 -41.24 -6.31 14.78
C LYS A 93 -40.28 -5.59 15.74
N GLU A 94 -39.68 -6.31 16.68
CA GLU A 94 -38.70 -5.76 17.62
C GLU A 94 -37.41 -5.36 16.90
N TYR A 95 -36.95 -6.18 15.95
CA TYR A 95 -35.81 -5.85 15.10
C TYR A 95 -36.05 -4.57 14.29
N GLN A 96 -37.21 -4.46 13.62
CA GLN A 96 -37.56 -3.25 12.86
C GLN A 96 -37.68 -2.00 13.74
N SER A 97 -38.21 -2.14 14.96
CA SER A 97 -38.28 -1.04 15.92
C SER A 97 -36.89 -0.59 16.35
N LEU A 98 -36.00 -1.54 16.68
CA LEU A 98 -34.61 -1.27 17.04
C LEU A 98 -33.86 -0.57 15.90
N THR A 99 -33.97 -1.08 14.67
CA THR A 99 -33.33 -0.46 13.49
C THR A 99 -33.83 0.97 13.28
N ARG A 100 -35.14 1.22 13.38
CA ARG A 100 -35.71 2.57 13.24
C ARG A 100 -35.22 3.53 14.33
N SER A 101 -35.15 3.08 15.58
CA SER A 101 -34.63 3.89 16.69
C SER A 101 -33.14 4.22 16.50
N LEU A 102 -32.33 3.24 16.09
CA LEU A 102 -30.91 3.45 15.81
C LEU A 102 -30.68 4.44 14.66
N PHE A 103 -31.40 4.27 13.54
CA PHE A 103 -31.31 5.20 12.41
C PHE A 103 -31.76 6.61 12.77
N LYS A 104 -32.84 6.75 13.55
CA LYS A 104 -33.33 8.06 13.99
C LYS A 104 -32.31 8.76 14.90
N SER A 105 -31.74 8.04 15.86
CA SER A 105 -30.72 8.62 16.75
C SER A 105 -29.41 8.93 16.03
N LEU A 106 -29.00 8.11 15.06
CA LEU A 106 -27.84 8.38 14.21
C LEU A 106 -28.07 9.63 13.35
N ALA A 107 -29.21 9.74 12.68
CA ALA A 107 -29.56 10.90 11.87
C ALA A 107 -29.54 12.21 12.67
N GLN A 108 -30.01 12.20 13.93
CA GLN A 108 -29.97 13.37 14.82
C GLN A 108 -28.55 13.74 15.26
N VAL A 109 -27.63 12.77 15.34
CA VAL A 109 -26.22 13.01 15.62
C VAL A 109 -25.49 13.50 14.37
N ASP A 110 -25.78 12.92 13.20
CA ASP A 110 -25.22 13.30 11.91
C ASP A 110 -25.63 14.73 11.54
N GLU A 111 -26.93 15.05 11.58
CA GLU A 111 -27.44 16.40 11.31
C GLU A 111 -26.71 17.44 12.17
N ARG A 112 -26.43 17.12 13.44
CA ARG A 112 -25.71 18.04 14.33
C ARG A 112 -24.19 18.08 14.08
N TYR A 113 -23.53 16.95 13.87
CA TYR A 113 -22.10 16.92 13.55
C TYR A 113 -21.82 17.75 12.30
N PHE A 114 -22.68 17.63 11.28
CA PHE A 114 -22.59 18.39 10.05
C PHE A 114 -23.21 19.81 10.12
N GLU A 115 -23.97 20.15 11.16
CA GLU A 115 -24.44 21.52 11.43
C GLU A 115 -23.52 22.32 12.35
N GLU A 116 -22.79 21.68 13.28
CA GLU A 116 -21.82 22.32 14.19
C GLU A 116 -20.41 22.45 13.57
N GLU A 117 -20.04 21.66 12.56
CA GLU A 117 -18.87 21.90 11.69
C GLU A 117 -19.12 23.01 10.64
N LYS A 118 -19.96 24.02 10.95
CA LYS A 118 -20.08 25.22 10.13
C LYS A 118 -18.96 26.22 10.42
N THR A 119 -17.72 25.79 10.19
CA THR A 119 -16.74 26.66 9.51
C THR A 119 -16.79 26.25 8.03
N PRO A 120 -17.33 27.07 7.13
CA PRO A 120 -17.32 26.74 5.72
C PRO A 120 -15.91 27.02 5.18
N LEU A 121 -14.97 26.10 5.42
CA LEU A 121 -13.88 25.95 4.47
C LEU A 121 -14.46 25.28 3.22
N ASP A 122 -14.18 25.92 2.10
CA ASP A 122 -14.44 25.71 0.67
C ASP A 122 -14.40 24.25 0.11
N TYR A 123 -14.82 23.21 0.84
CA TYR A 123 -14.73 21.80 0.43
C TYR A 123 -15.56 21.49 -0.82
N SER A 124 -16.77 22.06 -0.93
CA SER A 124 -17.61 21.90 -2.14
C SER A 124 -16.90 22.46 -3.39
N ARG A 125 -16.21 23.60 -3.24
CA ARG A 125 -15.44 24.19 -4.34
C ARG A 125 -14.14 23.45 -4.61
N ALA A 126 -13.46 22.96 -3.58
CA ALA A 126 -12.25 22.16 -3.72
C ALA A 126 -12.52 20.84 -4.45
N VAL A 127 -13.61 20.14 -4.11
CA VAL A 127 -14.06 18.94 -4.82
C VAL A 127 -14.45 19.27 -6.26
N THR A 128 -15.23 20.33 -6.47
CA THR A 128 -15.61 20.77 -7.83
C THR A 128 -14.38 21.14 -8.66
N LEU A 129 -13.41 21.83 -8.07
CA LEU A 129 -12.15 22.19 -8.71
C LEU A 129 -11.31 20.96 -9.06
N PHE A 130 -11.25 19.97 -8.15
CA PHE A 130 -10.55 18.71 -8.40
C PHE A 130 -11.18 17.96 -9.58
N VAL A 131 -12.51 17.80 -9.59
CA VAL A 131 -13.24 17.13 -10.66
C VAL A 131 -13.02 17.83 -12.00
N ASN A 132 -13.14 19.15 -12.04
CA ASN A 132 -12.90 19.92 -13.27
C ASN A 132 -11.47 19.73 -13.80
N LYS A 133 -10.46 19.77 -12.92
CA LYS A 133 -9.06 19.56 -13.32
C LYS A 133 -8.78 18.13 -13.77
N ARG A 134 -9.41 17.14 -13.13
CA ARG A 134 -9.34 15.73 -13.55
C ARG A 134 -9.87 15.58 -14.97
N ASP A 135 -11.06 16.13 -15.24
CA ASP A 135 -11.70 16.02 -16.55
C ASP A 135 -10.87 16.73 -17.63
N GLU A 136 -10.31 17.91 -17.34
CA GLU A 136 -9.38 18.59 -18.25
C GLU A 136 -8.12 17.77 -18.58
N ILE A 137 -7.60 17.01 -17.61
CA ILE A 137 -6.45 16.11 -17.83
C ILE A 137 -6.85 14.99 -18.78
N ILE A 138 -7.98 14.33 -18.53
CA ILE A 138 -8.50 13.24 -19.36
C ILE A 138 -8.75 13.74 -20.79
N ASP A 139 -9.45 14.86 -20.94
CA ASP A 139 -9.75 15.45 -22.26
C ASP A 139 -8.48 15.78 -23.04
N SER A 140 -7.47 16.32 -22.35
CA SER A 140 -6.18 16.64 -22.98
C SER A 140 -5.45 15.40 -23.46
N TYR A 141 -5.56 14.29 -22.71
CA TYR A 141 -4.98 13.02 -23.10
C TYR A 141 -5.70 12.45 -24.32
N LEU A 142 -7.03 12.48 -24.34
CA LEU A 142 -7.86 12.01 -25.46
C LEU A 142 -7.61 12.82 -26.74
N GLN A 143 -7.28 14.11 -26.61
CA GLN A 143 -6.89 14.97 -27.72
C GLN A 143 -5.43 14.80 -28.17
N GLY A 144 -4.65 13.92 -27.52
CA GLY A 144 -3.23 13.70 -27.81
C GLY A 144 -2.32 14.83 -27.33
N ASN A 145 -2.78 15.74 -26.48
CA ASN A 145 -2.01 16.87 -25.96
C ASN A 145 -1.25 16.49 -24.67
N PHE A 146 -0.22 15.66 -24.84
CA PHE A 146 0.56 15.09 -23.73
C PHE A 146 1.29 16.15 -22.88
N ARG A 147 1.77 17.25 -23.49
CA ARG A 147 2.34 18.38 -22.74
C ARG A 147 1.36 19.02 -21.79
N ALA A 148 0.11 19.18 -22.23
CA ALA A 148 -0.92 19.79 -21.41
C ALA A 148 -1.39 18.85 -20.30
N VAL A 149 -1.40 17.53 -20.53
CA VAL A 149 -1.59 16.52 -19.47
C VAL A 149 -0.52 16.65 -18.38
N ILE A 150 0.76 16.67 -18.77
CA ILE A 150 1.89 16.83 -17.84
C ILE A 150 1.73 18.10 -17.00
N LYS A 151 1.47 19.24 -17.64
CA LYS A 151 1.32 20.52 -16.95
C LYS A 151 0.15 20.50 -15.96
N ARG A 152 -0.99 19.94 -16.36
CA ARG A 152 -2.19 19.90 -15.52
C ARG A 152 -2.06 18.90 -14.37
N ALA A 153 -1.45 17.75 -14.59
CA ALA A 153 -1.16 16.78 -13.53
C ALA A 153 -0.22 17.37 -12.47
N LEU A 154 0.83 18.09 -12.88
CA LEU A 154 1.71 18.80 -11.95
C LEU A 154 0.97 19.90 -11.18
N SER A 155 0.11 20.68 -11.85
CA SER A 155 -0.74 21.68 -11.18
C SER A 155 -1.71 21.03 -10.19
N LEU A 156 -2.28 19.88 -10.51
CA LEU A 156 -3.16 19.13 -9.61
C LEU A 156 -2.40 18.70 -8.35
N LYS A 157 -1.19 18.16 -8.54
CA LYS A 157 -0.26 17.78 -7.46
C LYS A 157 0.13 18.98 -6.58
N GLU A 158 0.36 20.14 -7.18
CA GLU A 158 0.72 21.36 -6.45
C GLU A 158 -0.44 21.89 -5.58
N ILE A 159 -1.68 21.81 -6.08
CA ILE A 159 -2.85 22.37 -5.39
C ILE A 159 -3.36 21.44 -4.29
N PHE A 160 -3.37 20.13 -4.53
CA PHE A 160 -4.03 19.15 -3.66
C PHE A 160 -3.05 18.16 -3.00
N GLY A 161 -1.75 18.25 -3.30
CA GLY A 161 -0.72 17.35 -2.79
C GLY A 161 -0.46 16.11 -3.66
N PRO A 162 0.53 15.28 -3.30
CA PRO A 162 0.92 14.08 -4.07
C PRO A 162 -0.22 13.07 -4.25
N GLU A 163 -1.05 12.87 -3.23
CA GLU A 163 -2.20 11.96 -3.22
C GLU A 163 -3.31 12.34 -4.23
N ALA A 164 -3.25 13.56 -4.78
CA ALA A 164 -4.21 14.03 -5.77
C ALA A 164 -4.03 13.37 -7.15
N LEU A 165 -2.84 12.79 -7.39
CA LEU A 165 -2.59 11.94 -8.56
C LEU A 165 -3.17 10.55 -8.31
N THR A 166 -4.48 10.43 -8.41
CA THR A 166 -5.17 9.13 -8.37
C THR A 166 -4.57 8.18 -9.41
N THR A 167 -4.70 6.87 -9.20
CA THR A 167 -4.18 5.81 -10.09
C THR A 167 -4.48 6.07 -11.58
N GLU A 168 -5.70 6.52 -11.90
CA GLU A 168 -6.10 6.92 -13.25
C GLU A 168 -5.28 8.11 -13.80
N ILE A 169 -5.20 9.21 -13.05
CA ILE A 169 -4.50 10.43 -13.47
C ILE A 169 -2.99 10.20 -13.53
N GLY A 170 -2.45 9.44 -12.59
CA GLY A 170 -1.06 9.02 -12.58
C GLY A 170 -0.72 8.20 -13.82
N LEU A 171 -1.59 7.28 -14.25
CA LEU A 171 -1.37 6.48 -15.47
C LEU A 171 -1.30 7.38 -16.71
N LEU A 172 -2.25 8.30 -16.86
CA LEU A 172 -2.24 9.27 -17.96
C LEU A 172 -0.99 10.15 -17.92
N PHE A 173 -0.54 10.53 -16.72
CA PHE A 173 0.65 11.33 -16.53
C PHE A 173 1.93 10.56 -16.94
N ALA A 174 2.10 9.32 -16.48
CA ALA A 174 3.23 8.46 -16.85
C ALA A 174 3.30 8.21 -18.36
N LEU A 175 2.18 7.87 -18.99
CA LEU A 175 2.11 7.67 -20.44
C LEU A 175 2.43 8.95 -21.21
N SER A 176 1.95 10.11 -20.74
CA SER A 176 2.25 11.41 -21.35
C SER A 176 3.72 11.79 -21.22
N LEU A 177 4.35 11.52 -20.06
CA LEU A 177 5.78 11.70 -19.86
C LEU A 177 6.60 10.84 -20.82
N ALA A 178 6.20 9.58 -21.03
CA ALA A 178 6.85 8.69 -21.98
C ALA A 178 6.74 9.21 -23.42
N LYS A 179 5.55 9.71 -23.81
CA LYS A 179 5.32 10.30 -25.14
C LYS A 179 6.16 11.55 -25.41
N GLU A 180 6.44 12.35 -24.38
CA GLU A 180 7.32 13.53 -24.47
C GLU A 180 8.81 13.19 -24.24
N GLY A 181 9.19 11.91 -24.21
CA GLY A 181 10.58 11.45 -24.08
C GLY A 181 11.17 11.51 -22.67
N LYS A 182 10.35 11.81 -21.64
CA LYS A 182 10.77 11.85 -20.23
C LYS A 182 10.72 10.46 -19.60
N LEU A 183 11.44 9.51 -20.17
CA LEU A 183 11.32 8.08 -19.87
C LEU A 183 11.61 7.72 -18.41
N LYS A 184 12.63 8.33 -17.77
CA LYS A 184 12.98 8.05 -16.36
C LYS A 184 11.83 8.36 -15.40
N GLN A 185 11.21 9.53 -15.57
CA GLN A 185 10.08 9.96 -14.74
C GLN A 185 8.82 9.13 -15.04
N ALA A 186 8.63 8.73 -16.30
CA ALA A 186 7.53 7.85 -16.69
C ALA A 186 7.65 6.47 -16.02
N ILE A 187 8.86 5.91 -15.92
CA ILE A 187 9.11 4.63 -15.23
C ILE A 187 8.85 4.77 -13.74
N GLU A 188 9.45 5.77 -13.08
CA GLU A 188 9.29 6.00 -11.63
C GLU A 188 7.80 6.11 -11.24
N ILE A 189 7.03 6.90 -11.98
CA ILE A 189 5.59 7.07 -11.73
C ILE A 189 4.82 5.80 -12.11
N GLY A 190 5.18 5.16 -13.23
CA GLY A 190 4.52 3.95 -13.71
C GLY A 190 4.68 2.75 -12.77
N GLU A 191 5.86 2.56 -12.18
CA GLU A 191 6.14 1.48 -11.22
C GLU A 191 5.35 1.67 -9.92
N GLY A 192 5.26 2.90 -9.42
CA GLY A 192 4.44 3.20 -8.24
C GLY A 192 2.95 2.93 -8.44
N ILE A 193 2.44 3.12 -9.67
CA ILE A 193 1.02 2.91 -10.02
C ILE A 193 0.73 1.44 -10.33
N ALA A 194 1.70 0.71 -10.90
CA ALA A 194 1.52 -0.69 -11.26
C ALA A 194 1.15 -1.56 -10.06
N SER A 195 1.80 -1.34 -8.91
CA SER A 195 1.50 -2.07 -7.68
C SER A 195 0.08 -1.80 -7.13
N GLU A 196 -0.44 -0.59 -7.31
CA GLU A 196 -1.84 -0.26 -6.98
C GLU A 196 -2.83 -0.92 -7.94
N LEU A 197 -2.51 -0.94 -9.23
CA LEU A 197 -3.36 -1.57 -10.26
C LEU A 197 -3.47 -3.09 -10.09
N ASP A 198 -2.40 -3.75 -9.63
CA ASP A 198 -2.39 -5.20 -9.36
C ASP A 198 -3.39 -5.60 -8.25
N GLN A 199 -3.77 -4.67 -7.37
CA GLN A 199 -4.76 -4.92 -6.31
C GLN A 199 -6.21 -4.73 -6.77
N LEU A 200 -6.43 -4.07 -7.91
CA LEU A 200 -7.77 -3.78 -8.42
C LEU A 200 -8.30 -4.92 -9.29
N PRO A 201 -9.61 -5.22 -9.24
CA PRO A 201 -10.21 -6.19 -10.16
C PRO A 201 -10.00 -5.77 -11.62
N ASP A 202 -9.32 -6.60 -12.42
CA ASP A 202 -9.07 -6.32 -13.84
C ASP A 202 -10.39 -6.10 -14.60
N ILE A 203 -10.39 -5.16 -15.54
CA ILE A 203 -11.52 -4.86 -16.43
C ILE A 203 -11.99 -6.11 -17.19
N ILE A 204 -11.08 -7.05 -17.46
CA ILE A 204 -11.39 -8.35 -18.07
C ILE A 204 -12.31 -9.18 -17.15
N GLN A 205 -11.97 -9.25 -15.85
CA GLN A 205 -12.77 -9.98 -14.88
C GLN A 205 -14.16 -9.33 -14.72
N LEU A 206 -14.22 -8.01 -14.69
CA LEU A 206 -15.49 -7.28 -14.63
C LEU A 206 -16.36 -7.54 -15.86
N ARG A 207 -15.80 -7.43 -17.08
CA ARG A 207 -16.53 -7.68 -18.34
C ARG A 207 -17.00 -9.13 -18.44
N SER A 208 -16.19 -10.09 -18.02
CA SER A 208 -16.58 -11.51 -17.94
C SER A 208 -17.79 -11.72 -17.04
N ARG A 209 -17.80 -11.12 -15.84
CA ARG A 209 -18.95 -11.17 -14.91
C ARG A 209 -20.18 -10.50 -15.49
N ILE A 210 -20.04 -9.34 -16.15
CA ILE A 210 -21.15 -8.64 -16.82
C ILE A 210 -21.77 -9.53 -17.90
N ALA A 211 -20.96 -10.16 -18.75
CA ALA A 211 -21.45 -11.09 -19.77
C ALA A 211 -22.20 -12.27 -19.15
N GLN A 212 -21.66 -12.87 -18.07
CA GLN A 212 -22.34 -13.93 -17.33
C GLN A 212 -23.67 -13.48 -16.72
N TRP A 213 -23.74 -12.27 -16.16
CA TRP A 213 -25.00 -11.70 -15.63
C TRP A 213 -26.01 -11.45 -16.74
N GLN A 214 -25.58 -10.92 -17.88
CA GLN A 214 -26.44 -10.71 -19.04
C GLN A 214 -26.99 -12.03 -19.58
N LEU A 215 -26.19 -13.10 -19.62
CA LEU A 215 -26.67 -14.45 -19.97
C LEU A 215 -27.71 -14.97 -18.98
N LYS A 216 -27.47 -14.82 -17.67
CA LYS A 216 -28.44 -15.22 -16.63
C LYS A 216 -29.77 -14.46 -16.71
N LEU A 217 -29.74 -13.22 -17.18
CA LEU A 217 -30.91 -12.37 -17.40
C LEU A 217 -31.57 -12.59 -18.77
N GLY A 218 -31.05 -13.50 -19.61
CA GLY A 218 -31.57 -13.78 -20.94
C GLY A 218 -31.16 -12.77 -22.03
N ASN A 219 -30.31 -11.79 -21.71
CA ASN A 219 -29.85 -10.74 -22.61
C ASN A 219 -28.68 -11.23 -23.50
N LYS A 220 -28.95 -12.22 -24.36
CA LYS A 220 -27.92 -12.90 -25.16
C LYS A 220 -27.13 -11.97 -26.08
N GLU A 221 -27.78 -11.01 -26.75
CA GLU A 221 -27.12 -10.05 -27.65
C GLU A 221 -26.14 -9.13 -26.91
N LYS A 222 -26.53 -8.63 -25.73
CA LYS A 222 -25.65 -7.80 -24.90
C LYS A 222 -24.47 -8.61 -24.36
N ALA A 223 -24.69 -9.87 -24.01
CA ALA A 223 -23.63 -10.77 -23.57
C ALA A 223 -22.62 -11.03 -24.69
N LEU A 224 -23.10 -11.26 -25.92
CA LEU A 224 -22.24 -11.45 -27.10
C LEU A 224 -21.40 -10.20 -27.37
N HIS A 225 -22.01 -9.02 -27.40
CA HIS A 225 -21.29 -7.76 -27.55
C HIS A 225 -20.24 -7.52 -26.46
N THR A 226 -20.57 -7.88 -25.20
CA THR A 226 -19.61 -7.76 -24.09
C THR A 226 -18.44 -8.74 -24.25
N TYR A 227 -18.69 -9.94 -24.79
CA TYR A 227 -17.69 -10.95 -25.07
C TYR A 227 -16.77 -10.58 -26.25
N GLU A 228 -17.32 -10.02 -27.33
CA GLU A 228 -16.55 -9.52 -28.47
C GLU A 228 -15.53 -8.46 -28.00
N LYS A 229 -16.01 -7.46 -27.22
CA LYS A 229 -15.13 -6.46 -26.60
C LYS A 229 -14.07 -7.02 -25.66
N LEU A 230 -14.30 -8.21 -25.08
CA LEU A 230 -13.32 -8.87 -24.22
C LEU A 230 -12.22 -9.51 -25.09
N THR A 231 -12.63 -10.15 -26.20
CA THR A 231 -11.73 -10.76 -27.18
C THR A 231 -10.84 -9.70 -27.84
N ASP A 232 -11.43 -8.60 -28.30
CA ASP A 232 -10.68 -7.46 -28.89
C ASP A 232 -9.59 -6.95 -27.92
N ASN A 233 -9.94 -6.82 -26.64
CA ASN A 233 -9.00 -6.34 -25.62
C ASN A 233 -7.86 -7.33 -25.36
N GLN A 234 -8.11 -8.64 -25.46
CA GLN A 234 -7.07 -9.67 -25.34
C GLN A 234 -6.12 -9.65 -26.54
N ASP A 235 -6.65 -9.48 -27.75
CA ASP A 235 -5.84 -9.38 -28.97
C ASP A 235 -4.93 -8.14 -28.94
N GLU A 236 -5.45 -6.99 -28.51
CA GLU A 236 -4.67 -5.77 -28.31
C GLU A 236 -3.53 -5.99 -27.29
N ARG A 237 -3.82 -6.60 -26.13
CA ARG A 237 -2.81 -6.92 -25.10
C ARG A 237 -1.74 -7.86 -25.65
N MET A 238 -2.13 -8.91 -26.36
CA MET A 238 -1.20 -9.86 -26.98
C MET A 238 -0.30 -9.18 -28.01
N ALA A 239 -0.85 -8.29 -28.83
CA ALA A 239 -0.06 -7.52 -29.79
C ALA A 239 0.99 -6.63 -29.11
N LEU A 240 0.63 -5.97 -27.99
CA LEU A 240 1.56 -5.16 -27.19
C LEU A 240 2.70 -6.01 -26.61
N ILE A 241 2.39 -7.17 -26.03
CA ILE A 241 3.38 -8.10 -25.46
C ILE A 241 4.34 -8.61 -26.55
N GLN A 242 3.81 -9.03 -27.70
CA GLN A 242 4.63 -9.49 -28.82
C GLN A 242 5.54 -8.39 -29.38
N ASN A 243 5.03 -7.16 -29.48
CA ASN A 243 5.82 -6.02 -29.90
C ASN A 243 6.96 -5.74 -28.92
N LEU A 244 6.68 -5.68 -27.62
CA LEU A 244 7.68 -5.49 -26.58
C LEU A 244 8.74 -6.60 -26.60
N ASN A 245 8.33 -7.86 -26.71
CA ASN A 245 9.25 -8.99 -26.81
C ASN A 245 10.19 -8.86 -28.01
N ARG A 246 9.68 -8.39 -29.16
CA ARG A 246 10.49 -8.10 -30.35
C ARG A 246 11.50 -6.99 -30.09
N GLN A 247 11.09 -5.89 -29.44
CA GLN A 247 11.98 -4.77 -29.11
C GLN A 247 13.09 -5.20 -28.13
N ILE A 248 12.75 -5.95 -27.08
CA ILE A 248 13.72 -6.49 -26.11
C ILE A 248 14.70 -7.43 -26.82
N SER A 249 14.19 -8.34 -27.65
CA SER A 249 15.02 -9.29 -28.41
C SER A 249 15.97 -8.59 -29.39
N GLN A 250 15.57 -7.46 -29.96
CA GLN A 250 16.42 -6.64 -30.82
C GLN A 250 17.50 -5.91 -30.01
N ALA A 251 17.14 -5.28 -28.90
CA ALA A 251 18.09 -4.60 -28.01
C ALA A 251 19.17 -5.56 -27.48
N MET A 252 18.80 -6.78 -27.09
CA MET A 252 19.74 -7.81 -26.61
C MET A 252 20.65 -8.38 -27.72
N LYS A 253 20.29 -8.25 -29.00
CA LYS A 253 21.14 -8.68 -30.13
C LYS A 253 22.24 -7.68 -30.46
N TYR A 254 22.00 -6.38 -30.28
CA TYR A 254 23.01 -5.34 -30.52
C TYR A 254 24.12 -5.31 -29.45
N ASP A 255 23.82 -5.73 -28.22
CA ASP A 255 24.79 -5.81 -27.13
C ASP A 255 25.82 -6.95 -27.29
N ARG A 256 25.58 -7.89 -28.22
CA ARG A 256 26.50 -8.99 -28.56
C ARG A 256 27.42 -8.70 -29.75
N SER A 257 27.15 -7.67 -30.54
CA SER A 257 27.94 -7.36 -31.74
C SER A 257 29.16 -6.44 -31.51
N ASP A 258 29.34 -5.90 -30.30
CA ASP A 258 30.43 -4.95 -29.99
C ASP A 258 31.63 -5.57 -29.24
N ILE A 259 31.71 -6.90 -29.15
CA ILE A 259 32.88 -7.61 -28.61
C ILE A 259 33.45 -8.56 -29.68
N SER A 260 34.00 -7.98 -30.75
CA SER A 260 34.95 -8.68 -31.62
C SER A 260 36.38 -8.41 -31.12
N ARG A 261 36.77 -9.11 -30.06
CA ARG A 261 38.17 -9.39 -29.75
C ARG A 261 38.22 -10.81 -29.17
N PRO A 262 38.94 -11.76 -29.78
CA PRO A 262 38.95 -13.14 -29.32
C PRO A 262 39.79 -13.23 -28.05
N PRO A 263 39.30 -13.83 -26.95
CA PRO A 263 40.18 -14.35 -25.91
C PRO A 263 40.44 -15.84 -26.13
N ASP A 264 41.67 -16.22 -25.83
CA ASP A 264 42.21 -17.57 -25.78
C ASP A 264 41.35 -18.58 -24.99
N PRO A 265 41.48 -19.89 -25.29
CA PRO A 265 40.60 -20.92 -24.77
C PRO A 265 40.87 -21.18 -23.28
N ARG A 266 39.88 -20.88 -22.45
CA ARG A 266 39.74 -21.44 -21.10
C ARG A 266 38.36 -22.08 -20.96
N PRO A 267 38.27 -23.16 -20.18
CA PRO A 267 37.40 -24.29 -20.46
C PRO A 267 35.94 -23.93 -20.21
N ALA A 268 35.10 -24.51 -21.05
CA ALA A 268 33.65 -24.38 -21.06
C ALA A 268 33.05 -24.43 -19.65
N SER A 269 32.51 -23.30 -19.20
CA SER A 269 31.29 -23.34 -18.39
C SER A 269 30.15 -23.58 -19.38
N ASP A 270 29.82 -24.85 -19.57
CA ASP A 270 28.58 -25.28 -20.21
C ASP A 270 27.39 -24.75 -19.40
N THR A 271 26.93 -23.56 -19.74
CA THR A 271 25.51 -23.21 -19.66
C THR A 271 24.97 -23.10 -21.07
N ASP A 272 25.18 -24.20 -21.80
CA ASP A 272 24.30 -24.63 -22.87
C ASP A 272 22.92 -24.82 -22.20
N VAL A 273 22.03 -23.84 -22.36
CA VAL A 273 20.60 -23.98 -22.02
C VAL A 273 20.04 -24.96 -23.04
N ARG A 274 20.38 -26.24 -22.87
CA ARG A 274 19.77 -27.33 -23.58
C ARG A 274 18.33 -27.38 -23.14
N GLN A 275 17.46 -27.17 -24.12
CA GLN A 275 16.07 -27.59 -24.10
C GLN A 275 16.06 -29.10 -23.83
N GLY A 276 15.96 -29.47 -22.55
CA GLY A 276 15.74 -30.83 -22.09
C GLY A 276 14.68 -30.76 -21.02
N GLU A 277 13.70 -31.66 -21.11
CA GLU A 277 12.68 -31.88 -20.10
C GLU A 277 13.36 -32.00 -18.73
N TYR A 278 13.15 -31.00 -17.86
CA TYR A 278 13.62 -31.12 -16.49
C TYR A 278 12.83 -32.23 -15.82
N SER A 279 13.52 -33.16 -15.17
CA SER A 279 12.84 -33.99 -14.17
C SER A 279 12.27 -33.06 -13.09
N THR A 280 11.10 -33.41 -12.53
CA THR A 280 10.41 -32.63 -11.49
C THR A 280 11.35 -32.25 -10.34
N ASP A 281 12.26 -33.13 -9.95
CA ASP A 281 13.22 -32.84 -8.86
C ASP A 281 14.24 -31.76 -9.23
N GLN A 282 14.76 -31.79 -10.47
CA GLN A 282 15.71 -30.79 -10.97
C GLN A 282 15.06 -29.42 -11.15
N LEU A 283 13.78 -29.40 -11.53
CA LEU A 283 12.97 -28.20 -11.61
C LEU A 283 12.82 -27.56 -10.22
N LEU A 284 12.44 -28.35 -9.22
CA LEU A 284 12.24 -27.88 -7.85
C LEU A 284 13.54 -27.38 -7.20
N GLU A 285 14.68 -28.03 -7.47
CA GLU A 285 15.98 -27.58 -6.98
C GLU A 285 16.34 -26.19 -7.54
N LYS A 286 16.19 -25.98 -8.85
CA LYS A 286 16.42 -24.67 -9.48
C LYS A 286 15.49 -23.59 -8.92
N VAL A 287 14.22 -23.93 -8.76
CA VAL A 287 13.22 -23.04 -8.15
C VAL A 287 13.62 -22.67 -6.73
N SER A 288 14.11 -23.61 -5.93
CA SER A 288 14.57 -23.35 -4.57
C SER A 288 15.75 -22.36 -4.53
N ALA A 289 16.68 -22.47 -5.49
CA ALA A 289 17.82 -21.57 -5.60
C ALA A 289 17.39 -20.14 -6.00
N LEU A 290 16.41 -20.01 -6.91
CA LEU A 290 15.82 -18.71 -7.28
C LEU A 290 15.09 -18.08 -6.09
N VAL A 291 14.31 -18.87 -5.35
CA VAL A 291 13.62 -18.41 -4.13
C VAL A 291 14.60 -17.94 -3.06
N GLN A 292 15.72 -18.64 -2.85
CA GLN A 292 16.76 -18.19 -1.91
C GLN A 292 17.41 -16.86 -2.29
N LYS A 293 17.42 -16.54 -3.59
CA LYS A 293 17.91 -15.24 -4.10
C LYS A 293 16.83 -14.16 -4.13
N HIS A 294 15.61 -14.47 -3.68
CA HIS A 294 14.44 -13.58 -3.79
C HIS A 294 14.00 -13.31 -5.25
N GLU A 295 14.39 -14.19 -6.19
CA GLU A 295 14.01 -14.14 -7.61
C GLU A 295 12.66 -14.85 -7.83
N TYR A 296 11.64 -14.47 -7.05
CA TYR A 296 10.32 -15.14 -6.99
C TYR A 296 9.59 -15.17 -8.34
N ARG A 297 9.73 -14.10 -9.13
CA ARG A 297 9.14 -14.00 -10.47
C ARG A 297 9.73 -15.04 -11.43
N GLU A 298 11.05 -15.21 -11.42
CA GLU A 298 11.73 -16.18 -12.29
C GLU A 298 11.39 -17.62 -11.89
N ALA A 299 11.31 -17.88 -10.57
CA ALA A 299 10.84 -19.13 -10.02
C ALA A 299 9.41 -19.49 -10.48
N ARG A 300 8.48 -18.52 -10.46
CA ARG A 300 7.10 -18.70 -10.93
C ARG A 300 7.03 -18.96 -12.43
N ILE A 301 7.74 -18.18 -13.24
CA ILE A 301 7.79 -18.36 -14.69
C ILE A 301 8.30 -19.76 -15.05
N LEU A 302 9.33 -20.23 -14.35
CA LEU A 302 9.91 -21.56 -14.57
C LEU A 302 8.89 -22.67 -14.27
N LEU A 303 8.17 -22.58 -13.15
CA LEU A 303 7.12 -23.54 -12.80
C LEU A 303 5.91 -23.49 -13.74
N LEU A 304 5.43 -22.31 -14.11
CA LEU A 304 4.28 -22.14 -15.02
C LEU A 304 4.55 -22.71 -16.42
N ARG A 305 5.78 -22.58 -16.92
CA ARG A 305 6.19 -23.16 -18.21
C ARG A 305 6.11 -24.69 -18.23
N GLU A 306 6.48 -25.34 -17.14
CA GLU A 306 6.37 -26.80 -17.03
C GLU A 306 4.93 -27.22 -16.75
N ARG A 307 4.18 -26.45 -15.96
CA ARG A 307 2.77 -26.71 -15.66
C ARG A 307 1.88 -26.78 -16.91
N ILE A 308 2.16 -25.96 -17.93
CA ILE A 308 1.42 -25.91 -19.22
C ILE A 308 1.61 -27.19 -20.04
N LYS A 309 2.73 -27.90 -19.87
CA LYS A 309 3.05 -29.12 -20.62
C LYS A 309 2.50 -30.39 -19.97
N MET A 310 2.05 -30.29 -18.71
CA MET A 310 1.63 -31.43 -17.90
C MET A 310 0.10 -31.57 -17.87
N GLU A 311 -0.38 -32.79 -18.05
CA GLU A 311 -1.77 -33.16 -17.75
C GLU A 311 -1.99 -33.22 -16.23
N GLU A 312 -3.25 -33.22 -15.79
CA GLU A 312 -3.58 -33.32 -14.37
C GLU A 312 -3.03 -34.61 -13.76
N GLY A 313 -2.20 -34.48 -12.73
CA GLY A 313 -1.53 -35.59 -12.07
C GLY A 313 -0.76 -35.20 -10.81
N PRO A 314 -0.13 -36.18 -10.14
CA PRO A 314 0.60 -35.93 -8.89
C PRO A 314 1.75 -34.93 -9.07
N GLU A 315 2.39 -34.91 -10.23
CA GLU A 315 3.47 -33.97 -10.56
C GLU A 315 2.95 -32.55 -10.76
N SER A 316 1.78 -32.38 -11.39
CA SER A 316 1.15 -31.06 -11.53
C SER A 316 0.71 -30.50 -10.18
N GLU A 317 0.21 -31.35 -9.27
CA GLU A 317 -0.12 -30.93 -7.90
C GLU A 317 1.11 -30.46 -7.11
N ILE A 318 2.26 -31.09 -7.30
CA ILE A 318 3.52 -30.68 -6.66
C ILE A 318 3.93 -29.29 -7.14
N ILE A 319 3.80 -29.01 -8.44
CA ILE A 319 4.05 -27.68 -9.01
C ILE A 319 3.07 -26.66 -8.43
N ASP A 320 1.77 -26.97 -8.39
CA ASP A 320 0.74 -26.05 -7.88
C ASP A 320 0.97 -25.72 -6.39
N ARG A 321 1.35 -26.72 -5.57
CA ARG A 321 1.74 -26.50 -4.16
C ARG A 321 3.02 -25.68 -4.04
N THR A 322 3.97 -25.84 -4.96
CA THR A 322 5.23 -25.09 -4.94
C THR A 322 5.00 -23.64 -5.34
N LEU A 323 4.14 -23.36 -6.32
CA LEU A 323 3.70 -22.01 -6.67
C LEU A 323 3.06 -21.31 -5.46
N ALA A 324 2.13 -21.97 -4.76
CA ALA A 324 1.51 -21.41 -3.56
C ALA A 324 2.53 -21.10 -2.44
N ARG A 325 3.56 -21.94 -2.27
CA ARG A 325 4.65 -21.68 -1.31
C ARG A 325 5.54 -20.52 -1.72
N ILE A 326 5.73 -20.29 -3.03
CA ILE A 326 6.50 -19.16 -3.52
C ILE A 326 5.75 -17.87 -3.25
N GLU A 327 4.44 -17.83 -3.55
CA GLU A 327 3.58 -16.67 -3.24
C GLU A 327 3.60 -16.36 -1.75
N GLN A 328 3.39 -17.36 -0.89
CA GLN A 328 3.46 -17.16 0.56
C GLN A 328 4.82 -16.59 1.01
N ARG A 329 5.94 -17.09 0.46
CA ARG A 329 7.28 -16.60 0.82
C ARG A 329 7.56 -15.19 0.29
N GLU A 330 7.03 -14.86 -0.88
CA GLU A 330 7.11 -13.51 -1.43
C GLU A 330 6.31 -12.54 -0.57
N ASP A 331 5.09 -12.91 -0.17
CA ASP A 331 4.26 -12.12 0.75
C ASP A 331 4.95 -11.90 2.11
N GLU A 332 5.51 -12.97 2.70
CA GLU A 332 6.28 -12.90 3.96
C GLU A 332 7.52 -12.00 3.82
N PHE A 333 8.21 -12.07 2.68
CA PHE A 333 9.38 -11.25 2.42
C PHE A 333 9.01 -9.77 2.21
N GLU A 334 7.96 -9.48 1.45
CA GLU A 334 7.48 -8.11 1.23
C GLU A 334 6.92 -7.51 2.53
N GLU A 335 6.24 -8.29 3.37
CA GLU A 335 5.82 -7.84 4.71
C GLU A 335 7.02 -7.51 5.60
N GLN A 336 8.03 -8.39 5.66
CA GLN A 336 9.26 -8.14 6.42
C GLN A 336 10.01 -6.91 5.91
N LYS A 337 10.11 -6.75 4.59
CA LYS A 337 10.72 -5.60 3.95
C LYS A 337 9.95 -4.33 4.26
N PHE A 338 8.61 -4.35 4.18
CA PHE A 338 7.77 -3.21 4.55
C PHE A 338 7.96 -2.79 6.01
N VAL A 339 7.96 -3.74 6.95
CA VAL A 339 8.19 -3.47 8.38
C VAL A 339 9.58 -2.89 8.60
N ARG A 340 10.61 -3.45 7.93
CA ARG A 340 11.98 -2.95 7.99
C ARG A 340 12.08 -1.52 7.46
N ASP A 341 11.51 -1.25 6.29
CA ASP A 341 11.57 0.06 5.65
C ASP A 341 10.81 1.11 6.48
N ALA A 342 9.68 0.74 7.08
CA ALA A 342 8.94 1.57 8.03
C ALA A 342 9.78 1.91 9.26
N TYR A 343 10.46 0.91 9.86
CA TYR A 343 11.35 1.12 11.00
C TYR A 343 12.55 2.01 10.66
N LEU A 344 13.18 1.81 9.49
CA LEU A 344 14.28 2.65 9.02
C LEU A 344 13.83 4.10 8.83
N LYS A 345 12.67 4.30 8.20
CA LYS A 345 12.09 5.63 7.98
C LYS A 345 11.75 6.33 9.30
N GLU A 346 11.08 5.63 10.22
CA GLU A 346 10.73 6.20 11.53
C GLU A 346 11.98 6.58 12.33
N THR A 347 13.00 5.73 12.33
CA THR A 347 14.27 5.98 13.04
C THR A 347 15.00 7.19 12.44
N PHE A 348 15.00 7.31 11.11
CA PHE A 348 15.56 8.45 10.40
C PHE A 348 14.82 9.76 10.70
N ASP A 349 13.49 9.74 10.67
CA ASP A 349 12.67 10.91 11.00
C ASP A 349 12.77 11.30 12.48
N ALA A 350 12.95 10.33 13.39
CA ALA A 350 13.27 10.60 14.78
C ALA A 350 14.63 11.30 14.92
N ALA A 351 15.66 10.84 14.19
CA ALA A 351 16.96 11.49 14.20
C ALA A 351 16.91 12.94 13.66
N LYS A 352 16.10 13.21 12.61
CA LYS A 352 15.86 14.57 12.10
C LYS A 352 15.30 15.49 13.19
N ARG A 353 14.25 15.05 13.89
CA ARG A 353 13.64 15.80 15.00
C ARG A 353 14.64 16.07 16.12
N LEU A 354 15.45 15.08 16.49
CA LEU A 354 16.48 15.26 17.53
C LEU A 354 17.54 16.29 17.12
N ILE A 355 17.90 16.39 15.85
CA ILE A 355 18.82 17.44 15.36
C ILE A 355 18.17 18.82 15.42
N GLU A 356 16.89 18.94 15.07
CA GLU A 356 16.13 20.19 15.17
C GLU A 356 15.98 20.66 16.62
N GLU A 357 15.84 19.72 17.56
CA GLU A 357 15.81 19.97 19.01
C GLU A 357 17.20 20.18 19.64
N GLU A 358 18.27 20.25 18.82
CA GLU A 358 19.67 20.36 19.25
C GLU A 358 20.16 19.21 20.15
N LYS A 359 19.44 18.08 20.17
CA LYS A 359 19.83 16.82 20.85
C LYS A 359 20.72 15.98 19.95
N PHE A 360 21.87 16.55 19.58
CA PHE A 360 22.72 15.97 18.54
C PHE A 360 23.31 14.60 18.90
N GLU A 361 23.62 14.35 20.17
CA GLU A 361 24.17 13.05 20.59
C GLU A 361 23.14 11.92 20.45
N GLU A 362 21.90 12.16 20.85
CA GLU A 362 20.80 11.21 20.70
C GLU A 362 20.51 10.94 19.22
N ALA A 363 20.58 11.98 18.38
CA ALA A 363 20.44 11.83 16.94
C ALA A 363 21.53 10.95 16.31
N VAL A 364 22.79 11.10 16.75
CA VAL A 364 23.89 10.24 16.30
C VAL A 364 23.63 8.79 16.69
N ASN A 365 23.22 8.53 17.95
CA ASN A 365 22.92 7.19 18.42
C ASN A 365 21.79 6.54 17.59
N LYS A 366 20.73 7.29 17.27
CA LYS A 366 19.63 6.81 16.41
C LYS A 366 20.09 6.48 15.00
N LEU A 367 20.98 7.28 14.41
CA LEU A 367 21.52 7.00 13.08
C LEU A 367 22.53 5.83 13.10
N ASP A 368 23.18 5.59 14.24
CA ASP A 368 24.06 4.44 14.43
C ASP A 368 23.28 3.12 14.55
N GLU A 369 22.01 3.13 15.00
CA GLU A 369 21.13 1.95 15.02
C GLU A 369 20.88 1.39 13.61
N ILE A 370 20.90 2.25 12.58
CA ILE A 370 20.56 1.89 11.19
C ILE A 370 21.76 1.91 10.24
N LYS A 371 22.98 2.14 10.75
CA LYS A 371 24.18 2.33 9.91
C LYS A 371 24.59 1.09 9.11
N ASP A 372 24.30 -0.09 9.64
CA ASP A 372 24.67 -1.39 9.05
C ASP A 372 23.54 -1.96 8.19
N ALA A 373 22.42 -1.25 8.08
CA ALA A 373 21.33 -1.62 7.18
C ALA A 373 21.79 -1.48 5.72
N GLN A 374 21.41 -2.46 4.90
CA GLN A 374 21.74 -2.47 3.46
C GLN A 374 21.25 -1.22 2.72
N ASP A 375 20.20 -0.57 3.25
CA ASP A 375 19.55 0.63 2.71
C ASP A 375 20.03 1.93 3.38
N PHE A 376 21.19 1.94 4.06
CA PHE A 376 21.75 3.16 4.63
C PHE A 376 22.17 4.14 3.52
N THR A 377 21.33 5.16 3.32
CA THR A 377 21.49 6.09 2.20
C THR A 377 22.60 7.12 2.44
N ALA A 378 23.05 7.74 1.34
CA ALA A 378 23.95 8.89 1.41
C ALA A 378 23.37 10.06 2.23
N GLU A 379 22.04 10.20 2.25
CA GLU A 379 21.35 11.21 3.08
C GLU A 379 21.53 10.91 4.57
N SER A 380 21.34 9.66 5.00
CA SER A 380 21.57 9.22 6.38
C SER A 380 23.02 9.42 6.82
N ALA A 381 23.97 9.11 5.95
CA ALA A 381 25.39 9.36 6.20
C ALA A 381 25.69 10.86 6.38
N ALA A 382 25.13 11.71 5.52
CA ALA A 382 25.30 13.16 5.58
C ALA A 382 24.66 13.76 6.84
N LEU A 383 23.45 13.30 7.19
CA LEU A 383 22.74 13.74 8.38
C LEU A 383 23.51 13.37 9.65
N ARG A 384 24.05 12.15 9.71
CA ARG A 384 24.91 11.68 10.80
C ARG A 384 26.15 12.54 10.93
N LYS A 385 26.83 12.82 9.82
CA LYS A 385 28.02 13.69 9.82
C LYS A 385 27.69 15.08 10.38
N ARG A 386 26.57 15.68 9.95
CA ARG A 386 26.10 16.97 10.45
C ARG A 386 25.81 16.93 11.96
N ALA A 387 25.13 15.89 12.44
CA ALA A 387 24.85 15.70 13.86
C ALA A 387 26.15 15.61 14.69
N VAL A 388 27.13 14.83 14.22
CA VAL A 388 28.46 14.73 14.87
C VAL A 388 29.16 16.09 14.92
N GLU A 389 29.20 16.82 13.81
CA GLU A 389 29.84 18.14 13.76
C GLU A 389 29.16 19.15 14.70
N ASN A 390 27.82 19.15 14.75
CA ASN A 390 27.06 20.02 15.65
C ASN A 390 27.29 19.67 17.11
N HIS A 391 27.24 18.39 17.47
CA HIS A 391 27.53 17.91 18.83
C HIS A 391 28.95 18.31 19.28
N ILE A 392 29.96 18.10 18.42
CA ILE A 392 31.34 18.51 18.70
C ILE A 392 31.42 20.02 18.92
N ASN A 393 30.75 20.83 18.11
CA ASN A 393 30.78 22.29 18.25
C ASN A 393 30.10 22.73 19.56
N GLN A 394 28.97 22.13 19.93
CA GLN A 394 28.23 22.42 21.17
C GLN A 394 29.11 22.12 22.40
N GLU A 395 29.63 20.89 22.50
CA GLU A 395 30.45 20.48 23.65
C GLU A 395 31.81 21.21 23.69
N ARG A 396 32.39 21.54 22.53
CA ARG A 396 33.59 22.38 22.48
C ARG A 396 33.32 23.78 23.03
N ASN A 397 32.18 24.39 22.70
CA ASN A 397 31.82 25.71 23.22
C ASN A 397 31.59 25.65 24.73
N ARG A 398 30.91 24.62 25.23
CA ARG A 398 30.76 24.35 26.67
C ARG A 398 32.11 24.20 27.37
N ALA A 399 33.05 23.43 26.79
CA ALA A 399 34.39 23.30 27.33
C ALA A 399 35.16 24.63 27.35
N ALA A 400 34.96 25.50 26.35
CA ALA A 400 35.56 26.83 26.30
C ALA A 400 34.99 27.77 27.38
N GLU A 401 33.69 27.73 27.65
CA GLU A 401 33.07 28.49 28.74
C GLU A 401 33.62 28.09 30.11
N ILE A 402 33.76 26.78 30.36
CA ILE A 402 34.36 26.25 31.59
C ILE A 402 35.82 26.72 31.72
N PHE A 403 36.58 26.68 30.63
CA PHE A 403 37.96 27.17 30.61
C PHE A 403 38.05 28.67 30.91
N LEU A 404 37.15 29.48 30.34
CA LEU A 404 37.09 30.92 30.63
C LEU A 404 36.68 31.20 32.08
N ALA A 405 35.76 30.41 32.64
CA ALA A 405 35.43 30.49 34.06
C ALA A 405 36.66 30.20 34.92
N ALA A 406 37.43 29.15 34.59
CA ALA A 406 38.67 28.81 35.30
C ALA A 406 39.69 29.95 35.30
N LYS A 407 39.81 30.70 34.19
CA LYS A 407 40.69 31.88 34.11
C LYS A 407 40.26 33.04 35.00
N LYS A 408 38.96 33.18 35.28
CA LYS A 408 38.40 34.24 36.13
C LYS A 408 38.43 33.87 37.61
N THR A 409 38.51 32.58 37.94
CA THR A 409 38.55 32.06 39.30
C THR A 409 39.91 32.34 39.97
N LYS A 410 39.88 32.92 41.17
CA LYS A 410 41.08 33.19 41.98
C LYS A 410 41.48 32.02 42.87
N ASP A 411 40.53 31.15 43.22
CA ASP A 411 40.78 29.95 44.02
C ASP A 411 41.54 28.89 43.19
N PRO A 412 42.76 28.51 43.58
CA PRO A 412 43.57 27.52 42.87
C PRO A 412 42.92 26.13 42.78
N PHE A 413 42.21 25.70 43.83
CA PHE A 413 41.58 24.38 43.85
C PHE A 413 40.43 24.33 42.84
N ARG A 414 39.54 25.32 42.92
CA ARG A 414 38.42 25.43 41.99
C ARG A 414 38.87 25.66 40.55
N LYS A 415 39.95 26.42 40.32
CA LYS A 415 40.55 26.59 38.99
C LYS A 415 41.00 25.24 38.41
N LYS A 416 41.68 24.40 39.21
CA LYS A 416 42.14 23.07 38.79
C LYS A 416 40.97 22.14 38.43
N GLU A 417 39.88 22.15 39.20
CA GLU A 417 38.67 21.36 38.87
C GLU A 417 38.05 21.78 37.53
N LEU A 418 37.87 23.08 37.30
CA LEU A 418 37.29 23.58 36.06
C LEU A 418 38.17 23.24 34.85
N LEU A 419 39.49 23.37 34.96
CA LEU A 419 40.41 22.99 33.89
C LEU A 419 40.36 21.49 33.59
N LYS A 420 40.28 20.62 34.62
CA LYS A 420 40.10 19.18 34.43
C LYS A 420 38.79 18.86 33.71
N SER A 421 37.69 19.49 34.11
CA SER A 421 36.39 19.30 33.44
C SER A 421 36.42 19.73 31.97
N SER A 422 37.04 20.88 31.66
CA SER A 422 37.25 21.32 30.28
C SER A 422 38.11 20.33 29.48
N TYR A 423 39.16 19.79 30.09
CA TYR A 423 40.02 18.77 29.48
C TYR A 423 39.26 17.48 29.19
N GLU A 424 38.48 16.98 30.15
CA GLU A 424 37.70 15.74 30.03
C GLU A 424 36.68 15.80 28.89
N ILE A 425 35.95 16.92 28.75
CA ILE A 425 34.99 17.12 27.66
C ILE A 425 35.70 17.03 26.29
N LEU A 426 36.80 17.78 26.12
CA LEU A 426 37.55 17.79 24.86
C LEU A 426 38.15 16.42 24.53
N ASN A 427 38.66 15.70 25.54
CA ASN A 427 39.24 14.38 25.36
C ASN A 427 38.16 13.35 24.96
N THR A 428 37.02 13.37 25.64
CA THR A 428 35.87 12.48 25.33
C THR A 428 35.39 12.65 23.89
N LEU A 429 35.35 13.89 23.37
CA LEU A 429 34.98 14.14 21.98
C LEU A 429 35.96 13.53 20.97
N ILE A 430 37.27 13.60 21.26
CA ILE A 430 38.32 13.02 20.40
C ILE A 430 38.21 11.50 20.38
N ASP A 431 38.01 10.89 21.55
CA ASP A 431 37.91 9.44 21.72
C ASP A 431 36.63 8.89 21.06
N LYS A 432 35.50 9.61 21.20
CA LYS A 432 34.21 9.20 20.65
C LYS A 432 34.12 9.38 19.13
N TYR A 433 34.79 10.38 18.56
CA TYR A 433 34.72 10.69 17.13
C TYR A 433 36.10 10.77 16.47
N PRO A 434 36.88 9.66 16.43
CA PRO A 434 38.28 9.67 15.98
C PRO A 434 38.46 10.08 14.51
N SER A 435 37.45 9.84 13.66
CA SER A 435 37.47 10.18 12.24
C SER A 435 36.94 11.59 11.93
N SER A 436 36.63 12.41 12.95
CA SER A 436 36.09 13.75 12.74
C SER A 436 37.15 14.71 12.15
N PRO A 437 36.80 15.53 11.13
CA PRO A 437 37.71 16.56 10.62
C PRO A 437 38.03 17.64 11.66
N LEU A 438 37.22 17.77 12.72
CA LEU A 438 37.41 18.76 13.78
C LEU A 438 38.46 18.34 14.82
N ASN A 439 38.98 17.11 14.77
CA ASN A 439 39.89 16.58 15.77
C ASN A 439 41.21 17.33 15.87
N GLN A 440 41.73 17.87 14.77
CA GLN A 440 42.96 18.68 14.82
C GLN A 440 42.75 19.93 15.70
N LYS A 441 41.59 20.56 15.59
CA LYS A 441 41.23 21.72 16.40
C LYS A 441 40.99 21.35 17.86
N LEU A 442 40.29 20.25 18.13
CA LEU A 442 40.10 19.74 19.50
C LEU A 442 41.43 19.43 20.20
N LYS A 443 42.36 18.76 19.51
CA LYS A 443 43.70 18.47 20.04
C LYS A 443 44.50 19.73 20.36
N SER A 444 44.39 20.78 19.53
CA SER A 444 45.01 22.08 19.80
C SER A 444 44.43 22.73 21.06
N HIS A 445 43.11 22.74 21.21
CA HIS A 445 42.46 23.28 22.42
C HIS A 445 42.83 22.46 23.67
N LEU A 446 42.84 21.12 23.56
CA LEU A 446 43.22 20.21 24.64
C LEU A 446 44.65 20.50 25.13
N ALA A 447 45.59 20.74 24.21
CA ALA A 447 46.97 21.10 24.55
C ALA A 447 47.07 22.43 25.32
N ILE A 448 46.24 23.43 24.97
CA ILE A 448 46.17 24.71 25.69
C ILE A 448 45.66 24.49 27.13
N VAL A 449 44.60 23.70 27.30
CA VAL A 449 44.05 23.38 28.62
C VAL A 449 45.09 22.64 29.47
N LYS A 450 45.77 21.64 28.88
CA LYS A 450 46.82 20.87 29.55
C LYS A 450 47.96 21.76 30.06
N LYS A 451 48.44 22.68 29.22
CA LYS A 451 49.48 23.65 29.62
C LYS A 451 49.07 24.52 30.81
N GLU A 452 47.79 24.87 30.91
CA GLU A 452 47.28 25.66 32.03
C GLU A 452 47.11 24.82 33.31
N ILE A 453 46.78 23.53 33.19
CA ILE A 453 46.78 22.58 34.32
C ILE A 453 48.20 22.40 34.87
N ASP A 454 49.19 22.24 33.99
CA ASP A 454 50.60 22.02 34.37
C ASP A 454 51.20 23.23 35.10
N ARG A 455 50.65 24.44 34.91
CA ARG A 455 51.06 25.67 35.65
C ARG A 455 50.55 25.74 37.09
N LEU A 456 49.61 24.87 37.46
CA LEU A 456 49.04 24.77 38.81
C LEU A 456 49.63 23.60 39.61
N GLN A 457 50.54 22.84 39.00
CA GLN A 457 51.40 21.85 39.65
C GLN A 457 52.71 22.54 40.02
#